data_AF-A0A814AM98-F1
#
_entry.id   AF-A0A814AM98-F1
#
_cell.length_a   1.000
_cell.length_b   1.000
_cell.length_c   1.000
_cell.angle_alpha   90.00
_cell.angle_beta   90.00
_cell.angle_gamma   90.00
#
_symmetry.space_group_name_H-M   'P 1'
#
loop_
_entity.id
_entity.type
_entity.pdbx_description
1 polymer ?
#
loop_
_entity_poly.entity_id
_entity_poly.type
_entity_poly.pdbx_seq_one_letter_code
_entity_poly.pdbx_strand_id
1 'polypeptide(L)'
;MINTFKGVPGVLPARLAEGMKIRHCALSLVGEPIMYPHINELIEILHSKQISSFLVTNAQFPDEIKTLQPVTQLYVSVDAATKESLKKIDRPLFRDFWERFLACLRALKDKGQRTVYRLTLVKGFNTEEIEQYAKLVELGDPDFIEVKGVTYCGDSGASSLTMANVPWHEEVVTFVQALCERLPQYEVACEHEHSNCLLLANTKFRIDGKWHTWIDYDRFQELVARHKATSGAETFTSLEYMAATPDWAVVGANERGFDPSDTRWHRKSTAKKDLSGC
;
A
#
# COMPACT_ATOMS: atom_id res chain seq x y z
N MET A 1 12.19 15.72 15.06
CA MET A 1 11.21 16.46 14.21
C MET A 1 9.88 16.68 14.92
N ILE A 2 9.26 15.70 15.59
CA ILE A 2 7.97 15.93 16.29
C ILE A 2 8.06 17.02 17.38
N ASN A 3 9.13 17.05 18.18
CA ASN A 3 9.31 18.05 19.23
C ASN A 3 9.31 19.51 18.73
N THR A 4 9.64 19.78 17.46
CA THR A 4 9.66 21.15 16.94
C THR A 4 8.26 21.71 16.68
N PHE A 5 7.22 20.87 16.72
CA PHE A 5 5.83 21.28 16.59
C PHE A 5 5.16 21.67 17.92
N LYS A 6 5.89 21.58 19.04
CA LYS A 6 5.41 22.06 20.34
C LYS A 6 5.16 23.57 20.27
N GLY A 7 3.93 24.00 20.55
CA GLY A 7 3.53 25.42 20.57
C GLY A 7 3.21 26.03 19.20
N VAL A 8 3.24 25.25 18.11
CA VAL A 8 2.82 25.73 16.78
C VAL A 8 1.30 25.90 16.74
N PRO A 9 0.75 27.06 16.31
CA PRO A 9 -0.69 27.27 16.18
C PRO A 9 -1.37 26.20 15.31
N GLY A 10 -2.48 25.65 15.79
CA GLY A 10 -3.25 24.60 15.10
C GLY A 10 -2.84 23.16 15.43
N VAL A 11 -1.70 22.94 16.10
CA VAL A 11 -1.31 21.60 16.58
C VAL A 11 -2.12 21.24 17.82
N LEU A 12 -2.85 20.12 17.76
CA LEU A 12 -3.65 19.62 18.87
C LEU A 12 -2.74 18.92 19.91
N PRO A 13 -2.78 19.31 21.21
CA PRO A 13 -1.95 18.69 22.23
C PRO A 13 -2.12 17.16 22.34
N ALA A 14 -3.34 16.67 22.17
CA ALA A 14 -3.64 15.24 22.17
C ALA A 14 -2.95 14.49 21.02
N ARG A 15 -3.01 15.04 19.79
CA ARG A 15 -2.34 14.45 18.61
C ARG A 15 -0.81 14.51 18.73
N LEU A 16 -0.28 15.56 19.34
CA LEU A 16 1.15 15.65 19.61
C LEU A 16 1.61 14.60 20.62
N ALA A 17 0.85 14.39 21.70
CA ALA A 17 1.13 13.36 22.69
C ALA A 17 1.03 11.95 22.07
N GLU A 18 0.01 11.70 21.24
CA GLU A 18 -0.16 10.48 20.47
C GLU A 18 1.04 10.22 19.55
N GLY A 19 1.47 11.21 18.76
CA GLY A 19 2.61 11.09 17.85
C GLY A 19 3.95 10.80 18.53
N MET A 20 4.09 11.10 19.83
CA MET A 20 5.28 10.73 20.61
C MET A 20 5.30 9.24 21.00
N LYS A 21 4.16 8.54 20.93
CA LYS A 21 4.03 7.11 21.19
C LYS A 21 3.98 6.33 19.87
N ILE A 22 5.13 5.85 19.43
CA ILE A 22 5.25 5.11 18.16
C ILE A 22 4.40 3.84 18.21
N ARG A 23 3.52 3.66 17.22
CA ARG A 23 2.71 2.45 17.02
C ARG A 23 3.02 1.72 15.71
N HIS A 24 3.58 2.43 14.74
CA HIS A 24 3.76 1.94 13.38
C HIS A 24 5.13 2.36 12.84
N CYS A 25 5.80 1.46 12.14
CA CYS A 25 7.06 1.73 11.43
C CYS A 25 6.90 1.41 9.94
N ALA A 26 7.04 2.44 9.11
CA ALA A 26 7.07 2.31 7.66
C ALA A 26 8.53 2.23 7.18
N LEU A 27 8.96 1.05 6.78
CA LEU A 27 10.25 0.78 6.16
C LEU A 27 10.10 1.02 4.65
N SER A 28 10.04 2.29 4.26
CA SER A 28 9.67 2.68 2.89
C SER A 28 10.17 4.07 2.44
N LEU A 29 11.16 4.65 3.13
CA LEU A 29 11.56 6.04 2.89
C LEU A 29 12.46 6.19 1.65
N VAL A 30 13.69 5.69 1.71
CA VAL A 30 14.69 5.73 0.64
C VAL A 30 15.49 4.44 0.68
N GLY A 31 15.91 3.96 -0.49
CA GLY A 31 16.65 2.72 -0.64
C GLY A 31 15.76 1.48 -0.61
N GLU A 32 16.41 0.32 -0.50
CA GLU A 32 15.73 -0.98 -0.48
C GLU A 32 15.90 -1.61 0.91
N PRO A 33 14.86 -1.57 1.78
CA PRO A 33 14.98 -1.97 3.18
C PRO A 33 15.31 -3.45 3.35
N ILE A 34 14.84 -4.31 2.44
CA ILE A 34 15.05 -5.76 2.54
C ILE A 34 16.52 -6.16 2.32
N MET A 35 17.33 -5.27 1.73
CA MET A 35 18.77 -5.46 1.55
C MET A 35 19.56 -5.30 2.86
N TYR A 36 18.94 -4.73 3.91
CA TYR A 36 19.61 -4.55 5.19
C TYR A 36 19.89 -5.91 5.86
N PRO A 37 21.15 -6.26 6.17
CA PRO A 37 21.49 -7.61 6.67
C PRO A 37 20.79 -8.01 7.97
N HIS A 38 20.40 -7.03 8.80
CA HIS A 38 19.73 -7.25 10.08
C HIS A 38 18.23 -6.89 10.02
N ILE A 39 17.61 -6.96 8.83
CA ILE A 39 16.19 -6.60 8.66
C ILE A 39 15.27 -7.42 9.56
N ASN A 40 15.54 -8.71 9.72
CA ASN A 40 14.75 -9.59 10.58
C ASN A 40 14.92 -9.24 12.07
N GLU A 41 16.15 -8.92 12.52
CA GLU A 41 16.41 -8.45 13.89
C GLU A 41 15.68 -7.13 14.16
N LEU A 42 15.68 -6.21 13.19
CA LEU A 42 14.95 -4.95 13.29
C LEU A 42 13.44 -5.18 13.42
N ILE A 43 12.86 -6.04 12.58
CA ILE A 43 11.43 -6.40 12.65
C ILE A 43 11.09 -6.98 14.02
N GLU A 44 11.93 -7.87 14.53
CA GLU A 44 11.75 -8.48 15.84
C GLU A 44 11.79 -7.43 16.97
N ILE A 45 12.71 -6.48 16.92
CA ILE A 45 12.79 -5.37 17.89
C ILE A 45 11.51 -4.52 17.83
N LEU A 46 10.98 -4.22 16.64
CA LEU A 46 9.75 -3.45 16.49
C LEU A 46 8.56 -4.17 17.13
N HIS A 47 8.36 -5.46 16.83
CA HIS A 47 7.24 -6.24 17.36
C HIS A 47 7.36 -6.48 18.87
N SER A 48 8.58 -6.65 19.40
CA SER A 48 8.80 -6.72 20.86
C SER A 48 8.33 -5.46 21.60
N LYS A 49 8.26 -4.32 20.90
CA LYS A 49 7.80 -3.03 21.40
C LYS A 49 6.35 -2.72 21.01
N GLN A 50 5.62 -3.70 20.47
CA GLN A 50 4.24 -3.53 19.98
C GLN A 50 4.13 -2.47 18.86
N ILE A 51 5.17 -2.33 18.04
CA ILE A 51 5.20 -1.44 16.88
C ILE A 51 4.94 -2.30 15.64
N SER A 52 3.89 -2.02 14.89
CA SER A 52 3.63 -2.74 13.63
C SER A 52 4.62 -2.36 12.54
N SER A 53 4.87 -3.25 11.59
CA SER A 53 5.87 -3.05 10.52
C SER A 53 5.24 -3.13 9.13
N PHE A 54 5.51 -2.10 8.32
CA PHE A 54 5.12 -2.01 6.92
C PHE A 54 6.39 -1.93 6.09
N LEU A 55 6.70 -3.00 5.34
CA LEU A 55 7.93 -3.08 4.54
C LEU A 55 7.59 -2.94 3.07
N VAL A 56 8.24 -2.01 2.37
CA VAL A 56 8.10 -1.84 0.92
C VAL A 56 9.38 -2.30 0.23
N THR A 57 9.24 -3.14 -0.78
CA THR A 57 10.36 -3.58 -1.63
C THR A 57 10.09 -3.31 -3.11
N ASN A 58 11.14 -3.07 -3.89
CA ASN A 58 11.09 -2.99 -5.35
C ASN A 58 11.08 -4.38 -6.03
N ALA A 59 10.92 -5.47 -5.27
CA ALA A 59 10.87 -6.84 -5.78
C ALA A 59 12.13 -7.25 -6.56
N GLN A 60 13.30 -6.74 -6.16
CA GLN A 60 14.54 -7.24 -6.72
C GLN A 60 15.17 -8.38 -5.93
N PHE A 61 14.80 -8.63 -4.67
CA PHE A 61 15.55 -9.52 -3.76
C PHE A 61 14.75 -10.77 -3.34
N PRO A 62 14.62 -11.80 -4.20
CA PRO A 62 13.69 -12.90 -3.97
C PRO A 62 14.08 -13.80 -2.80
N ASP A 63 15.36 -13.99 -2.52
CA ASP A 63 15.82 -14.86 -1.43
C ASP A 63 15.65 -14.18 -0.07
N GLU A 64 15.84 -12.87 -0.02
CA GLU A 64 15.54 -12.02 1.12
C GLU A 64 14.04 -12.01 1.40
N ILE A 65 13.18 -11.96 0.37
CA ILE A 65 11.73 -12.12 0.56
C ILE A 65 11.42 -13.47 1.19
N LYS A 66 11.95 -14.59 0.68
CA LYS A 66 11.68 -15.93 1.24
C LYS A 66 12.06 -16.03 2.71
N THR A 67 13.21 -15.49 3.09
CA THR A 67 13.75 -15.55 4.46
C THR A 67 13.24 -14.45 5.40
N LEU A 68 12.50 -13.47 4.88
CA LEU A 68 11.88 -12.41 5.67
C LEU A 68 10.90 -12.99 6.70
N GLN A 69 11.12 -12.64 7.97
CA GLN A 69 10.21 -12.92 9.08
C GLN A 69 8.85 -12.23 8.86
N PRO A 70 7.76 -12.69 9.49
CA PRO A 70 6.46 -12.05 9.34
C PRO A 70 6.54 -10.55 9.66
N VAL A 71 6.05 -9.72 8.73
CA VAL A 71 5.80 -8.28 8.93
C VAL A 71 4.29 -8.07 9.04
N THR A 72 3.85 -6.93 9.55
CA THR A 72 2.40 -6.64 9.61
C THR A 72 1.81 -6.56 8.21
N GLN A 73 2.52 -5.91 7.29
CA GLN A 73 2.16 -5.84 5.88
C GLN A 73 3.39 -5.72 4.99
N LEU A 74 3.46 -6.55 3.95
CA LEU A 74 4.53 -6.56 2.95
C LEU A 74 4.03 -5.98 1.64
N TYR A 75 4.70 -4.93 1.18
CA TYR A 75 4.41 -4.24 -0.06
C TYR A 75 5.44 -4.55 -1.12
N VAL A 76 4.97 -4.79 -2.35
CA VAL A 76 5.80 -4.71 -3.56
C VAL A 76 5.36 -3.50 -4.38
N SER A 77 6.32 -2.66 -4.75
CA SER A 77 6.10 -1.62 -5.76
C SER A 77 6.03 -2.28 -7.14
N VAL A 78 4.92 -2.10 -7.85
CA VAL A 78 4.74 -2.59 -9.22
C VAL A 78 4.53 -1.40 -10.13
N ASP A 79 5.63 -0.79 -10.55
CA ASP A 79 5.61 0.46 -11.32
C ASP A 79 5.41 0.23 -12.83
N ALA A 80 5.57 -1.02 -13.31
CA ALA A 80 5.32 -1.42 -14.69
C ALA A 80 4.90 -2.89 -14.79
N ALA A 81 4.21 -3.26 -15.87
CA ALA A 81 3.72 -4.63 -16.08
C ALA A 81 4.49 -5.44 -17.15
N THR A 82 5.43 -4.82 -17.86
CA THR A 82 6.31 -5.48 -18.84
C THR A 82 7.78 -5.28 -18.52
N LYS A 83 8.65 -6.16 -19.05
CA LYS A 83 10.11 -6.07 -18.90
C LYS A 83 10.64 -4.75 -19.47
N GLU A 84 10.11 -4.33 -20.61
CA GLU A 84 10.48 -3.13 -21.33
C GLU A 84 10.10 -1.87 -20.55
N SER A 85 8.85 -1.80 -20.07
CA SER A 85 8.36 -0.67 -19.29
C SER A 85 9.03 -0.59 -17.92
N LEU A 86 9.26 -1.71 -17.24
CA LEU A 86 9.98 -1.74 -15.96
C LEU A 86 11.40 -1.22 -16.13
N LYS A 87 12.10 -1.62 -17.21
CA LYS A 87 13.44 -1.10 -17.50
C LYS A 87 13.45 0.41 -17.75
N LYS A 88 12.42 0.93 -18.42
CA LYS A 88 12.29 2.35 -18.76
C LYS A 88 11.99 3.21 -17.53
N ILE A 89 11.10 2.74 -16.66
CA ILE A 89 10.63 3.48 -15.48
C ILE A 89 11.63 3.34 -14.32
N ASP A 90 11.97 2.11 -13.94
CA ASP A 90 12.72 1.84 -12.69
C ASP A 90 14.24 1.89 -12.86
N ARG A 91 14.73 1.83 -14.10
CA ARG A 91 16.17 1.81 -14.43
C ARG A 91 16.94 0.82 -13.53
N PRO A 92 16.55 -0.47 -13.53
CA PRO A 92 17.04 -1.44 -12.57
C PRO A 92 18.55 -1.71 -12.74
N LEU A 93 19.21 -1.98 -11.62
CA LEU A 93 20.67 -2.21 -11.56
C LEU A 93 21.08 -3.61 -12.05
N PHE A 94 20.20 -4.60 -11.85
CA PHE A 94 20.48 -6.00 -12.14
C PHE A 94 20.15 -6.35 -13.59
N ARG A 95 20.94 -7.23 -14.21
CA ARG A 95 20.70 -7.64 -15.62
C ARG A 95 19.48 -8.55 -15.77
N ASP A 96 19.24 -9.38 -14.76
CA ASP A 96 18.14 -10.33 -14.60
C ASP A 96 16.98 -9.73 -13.78
N PHE A 97 16.82 -8.41 -13.83
CA PHE A 97 15.87 -7.67 -13.00
C PHE A 97 14.43 -8.20 -13.12
N TRP A 98 14.01 -8.58 -14.33
CA TRP A 98 12.66 -9.06 -14.62
C TRP A 98 12.42 -10.45 -14.04
N GLU A 99 13.40 -11.32 -14.19
CA GLU A 99 13.35 -12.68 -13.65
C GLU A 99 13.31 -12.64 -12.12
N ARG A 100 14.10 -11.75 -11.49
CA ARG A 100 14.05 -11.49 -10.04
C ARG A 100 12.72 -10.90 -9.61
N PHE A 101 12.17 -9.96 -10.38
CA PHE A 101 10.85 -9.38 -10.14
C PHE A 101 9.75 -10.45 -10.11
N LEU A 102 9.66 -11.28 -11.15
CA LEU A 102 8.70 -12.39 -11.18
C LEU A 102 8.93 -13.42 -10.07
N ALA A 103 10.19 -13.68 -9.68
CA ALA A 103 10.50 -14.57 -8.56
C ALA A 103 10.04 -13.99 -7.22
N CYS A 104 10.18 -12.68 -7.01
CA CYS A 104 9.65 -11.99 -5.83
C CYS A 104 8.13 -12.07 -5.77
N LEU A 105 7.43 -11.83 -6.87
CA LEU A 105 5.97 -11.95 -6.92
C LEU A 105 5.49 -13.34 -6.53
N ARG A 106 6.15 -14.40 -7.03
CA ARG A 106 5.86 -15.79 -6.61
C ARG A 106 6.15 -16.01 -5.13
N ALA A 107 7.28 -15.50 -4.63
CA ALA A 107 7.65 -15.64 -3.22
C ALA A 107 6.69 -14.90 -2.27
N LEU A 108 6.02 -13.83 -2.74
CA LEU A 108 4.97 -13.15 -1.98
C LEU A 108 3.76 -14.05 -1.75
N LYS A 109 3.37 -14.86 -2.74
CA LYS A 109 2.23 -15.78 -2.64
C LYS A 109 2.38 -16.78 -1.51
N ASP A 110 3.63 -17.20 -1.24
CA ASP A 110 3.95 -18.15 -0.18
C ASP A 110 4.01 -17.51 1.22
N LYS A 111 3.79 -16.19 1.32
CA LYS A 111 3.73 -15.49 2.62
C LYS A 111 2.34 -15.64 3.24
N GLY A 112 2.31 -15.96 4.54
CA GLY A 112 1.08 -15.99 5.33
C GLY A 112 0.62 -14.59 5.73
N GLN A 113 1.55 -13.67 5.95
CA GLN A 113 1.24 -12.29 6.30
C GLN A 113 0.63 -11.51 5.15
N ARG A 114 0.05 -10.36 5.49
CA ARG A 114 -0.68 -9.48 4.58
C ARG A 114 0.21 -8.93 3.46
N THR A 115 -0.16 -9.18 2.21
CA THR A 115 0.61 -8.76 1.02
C THR A 115 -0.13 -7.71 0.19
N VAL A 116 0.61 -6.73 -0.33
CA VAL A 116 0.04 -5.63 -1.13
C VAL A 116 0.88 -5.37 -2.35
N TYR A 117 0.24 -5.30 -3.52
CA TYR A 117 0.86 -4.69 -4.69
C TYR A 117 0.49 -3.22 -4.73
N ARG A 118 1.49 -2.35 -4.75
CA ARG A 118 1.28 -0.91 -4.88
C ARG A 118 1.66 -0.47 -6.29
N LEU A 119 0.65 -0.09 -7.06
CA LEU A 119 0.76 0.33 -8.45
C LEU A 119 0.75 1.86 -8.47
N THR A 120 1.85 2.45 -8.92
CA THR A 120 1.92 3.89 -9.14
C THR A 120 1.48 4.20 -10.57
N LEU A 121 0.29 4.76 -10.75
CA LEU A 121 -0.25 5.09 -12.06
C LEU A 121 0.36 6.39 -12.57
N VAL A 122 1.00 6.32 -13.74
CA VAL A 122 1.62 7.46 -14.42
C VAL A 122 0.97 7.61 -15.78
N LYS A 123 0.29 8.74 -15.99
CA LYS A 123 -0.44 8.99 -17.24
C LYS A 123 0.52 9.01 -18.43
N GLY A 124 0.20 8.20 -19.44
CA GLY A 124 0.98 8.04 -20.68
C GLY A 124 2.21 7.12 -20.56
N PHE A 125 2.38 6.42 -19.44
CA PHE A 125 3.50 5.47 -19.25
C PHE A 125 3.03 4.03 -19.06
N ASN A 126 2.18 3.77 -18.06
CA ASN A 126 1.79 2.41 -17.68
C ASN A 126 0.27 2.15 -17.70
N THR A 127 -0.53 3.12 -18.16
CA THR A 127 -2.01 3.01 -18.21
C THR A 127 -2.52 2.03 -19.27
N GLU A 128 -1.69 1.63 -20.23
CA GLU A 128 -2.10 0.77 -21.36
C GLU A 128 -1.83 -0.72 -21.14
N GLU A 129 -1.12 -1.09 -20.06
CA GLU A 129 -0.64 -2.47 -19.83
C GLU A 129 -1.59 -3.31 -18.95
N ILE A 130 -2.90 -3.09 -19.03
CA ILE A 130 -3.89 -3.65 -18.10
C ILE A 130 -3.87 -5.19 -18.11
N GLU A 131 -3.78 -5.82 -19.28
CA GLU A 131 -3.71 -7.29 -19.41
C GLU A 131 -2.45 -7.87 -18.75
N GLN A 132 -1.34 -7.14 -18.80
CA GLN A 132 -0.09 -7.56 -18.20
C GLN A 132 -0.12 -7.37 -16.69
N TYR A 133 -0.73 -6.30 -16.19
CA TYR A 133 -0.98 -6.13 -14.75
C TYR A 133 -1.82 -7.26 -14.18
N ALA A 134 -2.91 -7.65 -14.87
CA ALA A 134 -3.74 -8.78 -14.45
C ALA A 134 -2.92 -10.08 -14.33
N LYS A 135 -2.06 -10.38 -15.32
CA LYS A 135 -1.15 -11.55 -15.26
C LYS A 135 -0.16 -11.50 -14.10
N LEU A 136 0.36 -10.33 -13.76
CA LEU A 136 1.25 -10.18 -12.60
C LEU A 136 0.51 -10.40 -11.28
N VAL A 137 -0.73 -9.91 -11.17
CA VAL A 137 -1.59 -10.15 -10.01
C VAL A 137 -1.91 -11.64 -9.89
N GLU A 138 -2.32 -12.31 -10.96
CA GLU A 138 -2.56 -13.76 -10.97
C GLU A 138 -1.32 -14.57 -10.55
N LEU A 139 -0.12 -14.09 -10.92
CA LEU A 139 1.13 -14.76 -10.61
C LEU A 139 1.42 -14.82 -9.10
N GLY A 140 1.21 -13.72 -8.38
CA GLY A 140 1.56 -13.65 -6.96
C GLY A 140 0.38 -13.53 -5.98
N ASP A 141 -0.85 -13.43 -6.48
CA ASP A 141 -2.11 -13.48 -5.72
C ASP A 141 -2.08 -12.67 -4.41
N PRO A 142 -1.75 -11.36 -4.48
CA PRO A 142 -1.63 -10.52 -3.27
C PRO A 142 -2.97 -10.38 -2.56
N ASP A 143 -2.96 -10.07 -1.27
CA ASP A 143 -4.21 -9.79 -0.55
C ASP A 143 -4.90 -8.52 -1.05
N PHE A 144 -4.09 -7.51 -1.38
CA PHE A 144 -4.55 -6.19 -1.80
C PHE A 144 -3.78 -5.63 -2.99
N ILE A 145 -4.43 -4.76 -3.74
CA ILE A 145 -3.85 -3.97 -4.80
C ILE A 145 -4.19 -2.50 -4.53
N GLU A 146 -3.19 -1.72 -4.15
CA GLU A 146 -3.30 -0.28 -4.00
C GLU A 146 -2.93 0.39 -5.33
N VAL A 147 -3.90 1.01 -5.99
CA VAL A 147 -3.66 1.78 -7.21
C VAL A 147 -3.66 3.26 -6.85
N LYS A 148 -2.50 3.90 -6.99
CA LYS A 148 -2.30 5.30 -6.59
C LYS A 148 -1.80 6.12 -7.76
N GLY A 149 -2.45 7.25 -8.03
CA GLY A 149 -1.95 8.23 -8.99
C GLY A 149 -0.62 8.85 -8.54
N VAL A 150 0.34 8.96 -9.46
CA VAL A 150 1.63 9.61 -9.17
C VAL A 150 1.41 11.03 -8.68
N THR A 151 2.14 11.43 -7.64
CA THR A 151 2.16 12.83 -7.18
C THR A 151 3.41 13.50 -7.69
N TYR A 152 3.26 14.68 -8.29
CA TYR A 152 4.41 15.46 -8.77
C TYR A 152 5.16 16.10 -7.60
N CYS A 153 6.44 15.76 -7.45
CA CYS A 153 7.31 16.24 -6.37
C CYS A 153 8.23 17.41 -6.79
N GLY A 154 7.98 18.02 -7.96
CA GLY A 154 8.82 19.08 -8.51
C GLY A 154 9.82 18.60 -9.56
N ASP A 155 10.46 19.55 -10.25
CA ASP A 155 11.45 19.27 -11.27
C ASP A 155 12.76 18.81 -10.61
N SER A 156 13.20 17.61 -10.96
CA SER A 156 14.55 17.15 -10.68
C SER A 156 15.20 16.76 -12.00
N GLY A 157 16.48 17.09 -12.21
CA GLY A 157 17.20 16.77 -13.45
C GLY A 157 17.28 15.27 -13.79
N ALA A 158 16.84 14.39 -12.88
CA ALA A 158 16.81 12.94 -13.06
C ALA A 158 15.46 12.39 -13.59
N SER A 159 14.38 13.17 -13.53
CA SER A 159 13.02 12.75 -13.89
C SER A 159 12.49 13.54 -15.08
N SER A 160 11.83 12.84 -16.01
CA SER A 160 11.11 13.44 -17.14
C SER A 160 9.62 13.65 -16.86
N LEU A 161 9.17 13.39 -15.61
CA LEU A 161 7.77 13.51 -15.24
C LEU A 161 7.38 14.97 -15.08
N THR A 162 6.19 15.30 -15.56
CA THR A 162 5.59 16.64 -15.46
C THR A 162 4.22 16.55 -14.79
N MET A 163 3.62 17.70 -14.47
CA MET A 163 2.23 17.75 -13.99
C MET A 163 1.23 17.09 -14.95
N ALA A 164 1.51 17.05 -16.26
CA ALA A 164 0.65 16.38 -17.24
C ALA A 164 0.61 14.85 -17.08
N ASN A 165 1.57 14.27 -16.34
CA ASN A 165 1.64 12.84 -16.06
C ASN A 165 0.90 12.44 -14.78
N VAL A 166 0.42 13.41 -14.00
CA VAL A 166 -0.41 13.16 -12.81
C VAL A 166 -1.83 12.85 -13.28
N PRO A 167 -2.35 11.63 -13.04
CA PRO A 167 -3.71 11.30 -13.43
C PRO A 167 -4.73 12.00 -12.53
N TRP A 168 -5.88 12.34 -13.08
CA TRP A 168 -7.07 12.70 -12.31
C TRP A 168 -7.63 11.48 -11.60
N HIS A 169 -8.42 11.70 -10.55
CA HIS A 169 -8.98 10.60 -9.79
C HIS A 169 -9.92 9.71 -10.62
N GLU A 170 -10.73 10.30 -11.49
CA GLU A 170 -11.58 9.56 -12.44
C GLU A 170 -10.78 8.67 -13.40
N GLU A 171 -9.56 9.08 -13.78
CA GLU A 171 -8.67 8.26 -14.61
C GLU A 171 -8.16 7.04 -13.83
N VAL A 172 -7.86 7.20 -12.53
CA VAL A 172 -7.48 6.08 -11.65
C VAL A 172 -8.66 5.14 -11.43
N VAL A 173 -9.88 5.66 -11.22
CA VAL A 173 -11.11 4.86 -11.11
C VAL A 173 -11.33 4.04 -12.38
N THR A 174 -11.21 4.67 -13.55
CA THR A 174 -11.40 3.99 -14.85
C THR A 174 -10.40 2.85 -15.03
N PHE A 175 -9.12 3.09 -14.71
CA PHE A 175 -8.08 2.05 -14.75
C PHE A 175 -8.41 0.89 -13.81
N VAL A 176 -8.83 1.19 -12.57
CA VAL A 176 -9.18 0.19 -11.55
C VAL A 176 -10.38 -0.65 -11.98
N GLN A 177 -11.41 -0.04 -12.56
CA GLN A 177 -12.57 -0.76 -13.09
C GLN A 177 -12.16 -1.75 -14.18
N ALA A 178 -11.36 -1.29 -15.15
CA ALA A 178 -10.84 -2.16 -16.20
C ALA A 178 -9.93 -3.28 -15.67
N LEU A 179 -9.15 -3.02 -14.62
CA LEU A 179 -8.34 -4.05 -13.96
C LEU A 179 -9.22 -5.09 -13.24
N CYS A 180 -10.26 -4.65 -12.51
CA CYS A 180 -11.23 -5.52 -11.85
C CYS A 180 -11.95 -6.46 -12.83
N GLU A 181 -12.31 -5.98 -14.03
CA GLU A 181 -12.95 -6.82 -15.06
C GLU A 181 -12.12 -8.06 -15.45
N ARG A 182 -10.80 -8.00 -15.27
CA ARG A 182 -9.86 -9.09 -15.56
C ARG A 182 -9.49 -9.92 -14.33
N LEU A 183 -9.90 -9.48 -13.15
CA LEU A 183 -9.53 -10.06 -11.87
C LEU A 183 -10.78 -10.46 -11.09
N PRO A 184 -11.46 -11.57 -11.46
CA PRO A 184 -12.75 -11.94 -10.88
C PRO A 184 -12.72 -12.21 -9.37
N GLN A 185 -11.54 -12.46 -8.80
CA GLN A 185 -11.34 -12.66 -7.37
C GLN A 185 -11.04 -11.37 -6.59
N TYR A 186 -10.96 -10.22 -7.26
CA TYR A 186 -10.69 -8.92 -6.66
C TYR A 186 -11.81 -7.92 -6.95
N GLU A 187 -12.19 -7.16 -5.93
CA GLU A 187 -13.18 -6.11 -6.06
C GLU A 187 -12.66 -4.83 -5.38
N VAL A 188 -13.21 -3.68 -5.78
CA VAL A 188 -12.88 -2.40 -5.14
C VAL A 188 -13.49 -2.39 -3.73
N ALA A 189 -12.63 -2.33 -2.72
CA ALA A 189 -13.04 -2.30 -1.32
C ALA A 189 -13.13 -0.86 -0.78
N CYS A 190 -12.13 -0.03 -1.09
CA CYS A 190 -12.03 1.33 -0.57
C CYS A 190 -11.63 2.32 -1.67
N GLU A 191 -12.03 3.59 -1.49
CA GLU A 191 -11.47 4.73 -2.21
C GLU A 191 -10.91 5.75 -1.22
N HIS A 192 -9.87 6.47 -1.61
CA HIS A 192 -9.37 7.65 -0.91
C HIS A 192 -9.11 8.77 -1.92
N GLU A 193 -10.14 9.55 -2.23
CA GLU A 193 -10.10 10.57 -3.28
C GLU A 193 -8.98 11.58 -3.05
N HIS A 194 -8.80 12.01 -1.79
CA HIS A 194 -7.83 13.07 -1.45
C HIS A 194 -6.38 12.68 -1.79
N SER A 195 -6.04 11.39 -1.71
CA SER A 195 -4.71 10.88 -2.08
C SER A 195 -4.67 10.23 -3.45
N ASN A 196 -5.75 10.35 -4.22
CA ASN A 196 -5.93 9.74 -5.52
C ASN A 196 -5.59 8.23 -5.52
N CYS A 197 -6.22 7.49 -4.60
CA CYS A 197 -5.93 6.08 -4.38
C CYS A 197 -7.23 5.26 -4.33
N LEU A 198 -7.18 4.04 -4.87
CA LEU A 198 -8.20 3.02 -4.68
C LEU A 198 -7.54 1.72 -4.19
N LEU A 199 -8.29 0.97 -3.40
CA LEU A 199 -7.88 -0.34 -2.88
C LEU A 199 -8.77 -1.41 -3.49
N LEU A 200 -8.19 -2.30 -4.29
CA LEU A 200 -8.82 -3.58 -4.60
C LEU A 200 -8.41 -4.57 -3.51
N ALA A 201 -9.36 -5.41 -3.09
CA ALA A 201 -9.12 -6.47 -2.13
C ALA A 201 -9.53 -7.81 -2.73
N ASN A 202 -8.79 -8.85 -2.39
CA ASN A 202 -9.22 -10.22 -2.69
C ASN A 202 -10.52 -10.51 -1.92
N THR A 203 -11.48 -11.15 -2.59
CA THR A 203 -12.82 -11.44 -2.06
C THR A 203 -12.81 -12.29 -0.79
N LYS A 204 -11.71 -12.96 -0.44
CA LYS A 204 -11.52 -13.62 0.86
C LYS A 204 -11.59 -12.66 2.07
N PHE A 205 -11.42 -11.36 1.85
CA PHE A 205 -11.62 -10.31 2.88
C PHE A 205 -13.05 -9.77 2.92
N ARG A 206 -13.98 -10.35 2.16
CA ARG A 206 -15.40 -9.98 2.16
C ARG A 206 -16.19 -11.05 2.91
N ILE A 207 -16.51 -10.78 4.18
CA ILE A 207 -17.22 -11.71 5.07
C ILE A 207 -18.64 -11.20 5.26
N ASP A 208 -19.63 -12.05 5.01
CA ASP A 208 -21.06 -11.72 5.13
C ASP A 208 -21.45 -10.41 4.39
N GLY A 209 -20.84 -10.21 3.22
CA GLY A 209 -21.06 -9.03 2.37
C GLY A 209 -20.30 -7.77 2.80
N LYS A 210 -19.57 -7.79 3.92
CA LYS A 210 -18.82 -6.66 4.47
C LYS A 210 -17.32 -6.82 4.27
N TRP A 211 -16.64 -5.71 4.01
CA TRP A 211 -15.20 -5.68 3.85
C TRP A 211 -14.48 -5.72 5.20
N HIS A 212 -13.40 -6.52 5.26
CA HIS A 212 -12.48 -6.63 6.39
C HIS A 212 -11.06 -6.28 5.94
N THR A 213 -10.89 -5.06 5.41
CA THR A 213 -9.59 -4.60 4.89
C THR A 213 -8.73 -3.91 5.95
N TRP A 214 -9.20 -3.73 7.18
CA TRP A 214 -8.41 -3.15 8.26
C TRP A 214 -7.57 -4.21 8.99
N ILE A 215 -6.65 -3.75 9.83
CA ILE A 215 -5.72 -4.60 10.58
C ILE A 215 -6.11 -4.54 12.05
N ASP A 216 -6.40 -5.69 12.64
CA ASP A 216 -6.40 -5.85 14.09
C ASP A 216 -4.94 -5.95 14.56
N TYR A 217 -4.38 -4.80 14.95
CA TYR A 217 -2.98 -4.73 15.35
C TYR A 217 -2.68 -5.52 16.61
N ASP A 218 -3.60 -5.53 17.59
CA ASP A 218 -3.37 -6.24 18.84
C ASP A 218 -3.38 -7.75 18.57
N ARG A 219 -4.31 -8.23 17.73
CA ARG A 219 -4.33 -9.62 17.27
C ARG A 219 -3.08 -10.01 16.47
N PHE A 220 -2.60 -9.14 15.59
CA PHE A 220 -1.33 -9.37 14.88
C PHE A 220 -0.16 -9.55 15.86
N GLN A 221 -0.08 -8.71 16.91
CA GLN A 221 1.00 -8.78 17.90
C GLN A 221 0.95 -10.10 18.70
N GLU A 222 -0.24 -10.59 19.03
CA GLU A 222 -0.41 -11.92 19.64
C GLU A 222 0.10 -13.04 18.71
N LEU A 223 -0.32 -13.02 17.44
CA LEU A 223 0.03 -14.04 16.45
C LEU A 223 1.54 -14.09 16.20
N VAL A 224 2.18 -12.94 16.00
CA VAL A 224 3.63 -12.89 15.75
C VAL A 224 4.44 -13.29 16.98
N ALA A 225 3.95 -12.99 18.19
CA ALA A 225 4.59 -13.43 19.43
C ALA A 225 4.54 -14.96 19.58
N ARG A 226 3.41 -15.60 19.25
CA ARG A 226 3.27 -17.07 19.26
C ARG A 226 4.12 -17.75 18.19
N HIS A 227 4.12 -17.20 16.98
CA HIS A 227 4.99 -17.64 15.88
C HIS A 227 6.45 -17.65 16.32
N LYS A 228 6.92 -16.57 16.96
CA LYS A 228 8.28 -16.48 17.49
C LYS A 228 8.54 -17.47 18.62
N ALA A 229 7.65 -17.58 19.60
CA ALA A 229 7.80 -18.47 20.75
C ALA A 229 7.90 -19.95 20.34
N THR A 230 7.29 -20.31 19.22
CA THR A 230 7.33 -21.66 18.65
C THR A 230 8.41 -21.85 17.58
N SER A 231 9.31 -20.87 17.40
CA SER A 231 10.35 -20.87 16.35
C SER A 231 9.78 -21.14 14.95
N GLY A 232 8.59 -20.60 14.69
CA GLY A 232 7.90 -20.69 13.41
C GLY A 232 6.99 -21.89 13.22
N ALA A 233 6.83 -22.76 14.23
CA ALA A 233 5.94 -23.93 14.11
C ALA A 233 4.45 -23.53 14.10
N GLU A 234 4.04 -22.53 14.89
CA GLU A 234 2.71 -21.93 14.80
C GLU A 234 2.72 -20.84 13.72
N THR A 235 2.04 -21.10 12.60
CA THR A 235 1.87 -20.14 11.52
C THR A 235 0.53 -19.41 11.64
N PHE A 236 0.41 -18.28 10.94
CA PHE A 236 -0.83 -17.53 10.85
C PHE A 236 -0.96 -16.89 9.47
N THR A 237 -2.19 -16.50 9.13
CA THR A 237 -2.53 -15.86 7.87
C THR A 237 -3.07 -14.45 8.08
N SER A 238 -3.09 -13.65 7.01
CA SER A 238 -3.66 -12.31 6.98
C SER A 238 -5.14 -12.25 7.36
N LEU A 239 -5.87 -13.36 7.23
CA LEU A 239 -7.29 -13.47 7.62
C LEU A 239 -7.49 -13.51 9.14
N GLU A 240 -6.49 -13.93 9.92
CA GLU A 240 -6.62 -14.09 11.37
C GLU A 240 -6.48 -12.79 12.15
N TYR A 241 -6.05 -11.71 11.49
CA TYR A 241 -5.90 -10.38 12.06
C TYR A 241 -6.55 -9.29 11.18
N MET A 242 -7.56 -9.67 10.40
CA MET A 242 -8.37 -8.72 9.65
C MET A 242 -9.41 -8.06 10.57
N ALA A 243 -9.63 -6.77 10.37
CA ALA A 243 -10.65 -5.98 11.05
C ALA A 243 -11.62 -5.39 10.03
N ALA A 244 -12.86 -5.10 10.48
CA ALA A 244 -13.89 -4.52 9.63
C ALA A 244 -13.42 -3.18 9.02
N THR A 245 -13.65 -3.01 7.74
CA THR A 245 -13.44 -1.74 7.05
C THR A 245 -14.47 -0.73 7.57
N PRO A 246 -14.07 0.47 7.99
CA PRO A 246 -15.01 1.51 8.39
C PRO A 246 -15.95 1.91 7.26
N ASP A 247 -17.20 2.20 7.61
CA ASP A 247 -18.25 2.54 6.63
C ASP A 247 -17.95 3.81 5.83
N TRP A 248 -17.11 4.72 6.34
CA TRP A 248 -16.68 5.92 5.61
C TRP A 248 -15.54 5.65 4.61
N ALA A 249 -14.87 4.51 4.75
CA ALA A 249 -13.73 4.12 3.93
C ALA A 249 -14.11 3.22 2.75
N VAL A 250 -15.27 2.56 2.81
CA VAL A 250 -15.71 1.68 1.72
C VAL A 250 -16.02 2.50 0.46
N VAL A 251 -15.80 1.89 -0.70
CA VAL A 251 -16.12 2.52 -1.98
C VAL A 251 -17.59 2.96 -2.03
N GLY A 252 -17.85 4.17 -2.54
CA GLY A 252 -19.20 4.73 -2.63
C GLY A 252 -19.72 5.38 -1.34
N ALA A 253 -18.94 5.38 -0.25
CA ALA A 253 -19.25 6.19 0.93
C ALA A 253 -19.22 7.69 0.59
N ASN A 254 -20.04 8.49 1.29
CA ASN A 254 -20.12 9.94 1.07
C ASN A 254 -18.78 10.65 1.35
N GLU A 255 -18.03 10.10 2.30
CA GLU A 255 -16.74 10.59 2.75
C GLU A 255 -15.62 10.29 1.75
N ARG A 256 -15.83 9.30 0.88
CA ARG A 256 -14.86 8.87 -0.16
C ARG A 256 -13.47 8.63 0.41
N GLY A 257 -13.43 7.97 1.57
CA GLY A 257 -12.22 7.63 2.32
C GLY A 257 -11.71 8.69 3.28
N PHE A 258 -12.23 9.91 3.26
CA PHE A 258 -11.75 10.94 4.17
C PHE A 258 -12.29 10.68 5.59
N ASP A 259 -11.41 10.52 6.57
CA ASP A 259 -11.81 10.24 7.96
C ASP A 259 -12.74 11.36 8.50
N PRO A 260 -13.97 11.04 8.95
CA PRO A 260 -14.90 12.03 9.49
C PRO A 260 -14.39 12.80 10.71
N SER A 261 -13.39 12.26 11.42
CA SER A 261 -12.78 12.92 12.58
C SER A 261 -11.80 14.04 12.19
N ASP A 262 -11.42 14.11 10.91
CA ASP A 262 -10.55 15.15 10.36
C ASP A 262 -11.35 16.25 9.64
N THR A 263 -10.73 17.44 9.52
CA THR A 263 -11.32 18.58 8.83
C THR A 263 -10.72 18.74 7.44
N ARG A 264 -11.53 18.58 6.39
CA ARG A 264 -11.08 18.82 5.00
C ARG A 264 -10.92 20.33 4.75
N TRP A 265 -9.70 20.76 4.46
CA TRP A 265 -9.41 22.14 4.09
C TRP A 265 -9.44 22.31 2.58
N HIS A 266 -10.45 23.02 2.09
CA HIS A 266 -10.54 23.42 0.69
C HIS A 266 -9.77 24.73 0.48
N ARG A 267 -8.91 24.78 -0.55
CA ARG A 267 -8.28 26.05 -0.95
C ARG A 267 -9.40 27.05 -1.29
N LYS A 268 -9.25 28.31 -0.86
CA LYS A 268 -10.20 29.40 -1.12
C LYS A 268 -10.25 29.76 -2.61
N SER A 269 -10.91 28.93 -3.42
CA SER A 269 -11.51 29.29 -4.71
C SER A 269 -12.68 28.37 -5.10
N THR A 270 -13.11 27.45 -4.23
CA THR A 270 -14.30 26.61 -4.41
C THR A 270 -15.24 26.82 -3.22
N ALA A 271 -15.64 28.08 -3.01
CA ALA A 271 -16.88 28.33 -2.29
C ALA A 271 -18.02 27.77 -3.17
N LYS A 272 -18.60 26.65 -2.73
CA LYS A 272 -19.89 26.06 -3.16
C LYS A 272 -20.24 26.22 -4.65
N LYS A 273 -19.95 25.20 -5.47
CA LYS A 273 -20.90 24.87 -6.54
C LYS A 273 -22.09 24.19 -5.87
N ASP A 274 -23.14 24.97 -5.68
CA ASP A 274 -24.45 24.49 -5.31
C ASP A 274 -24.89 23.42 -6.32
N LEU A 275 -25.13 22.19 -5.87
CA LEU A 275 -25.58 21.08 -6.72
C LEU A 275 -27.11 21.02 -6.84
N SER A 276 -27.84 22.01 -6.34
CA SER A 276 -29.25 22.21 -6.72
C SER A 276 -29.35 23.15 -7.92
N GLY A 277 -29.40 22.57 -9.12
CA GLY A 277 -29.49 23.35 -10.35
C GLY A 277 -29.67 22.52 -11.62
N CYS A 278 -30.51 21.48 -11.56
CA CYS A 278 -31.38 20.90 -12.60
C CYS A 278 -31.85 19.52 -12.12
#